data_AF-A0A947JGU8-F1
#
_entry.id   AF-A0A947JGU8-F1
#
_cell.length_a   1.000
_cell.length_b   1.000
_cell.length_c   1.000
_cell.angle_alpha   90.00
_cell.angle_beta   90.00
_cell.angle_gamma   90.00
#
_symmetry.space_group_name_H-M   'P 1'
#
loop_
_entity.id
_entity.type
_entity.pdbx_description
1 polymer ?
#
loop_
_entity_poly.entity_id
_entity_poly.type
_entity_poly.pdbx_seq_one_letter_code
_entity_poly.pdbx_strand_id
1 'polypeptide(L)'
;MSTIITPTNSGADTDEFSQAINTDAFGPKTKQMFDFLSGRVIGQDRALQHVSRGFAISNANLTDGRRPIAVLLLTGPTGVGKTLTAEEVARFIIGDDLRPPLTRIQCARFQEHHRISELIGSPPGYVRSDESGLLSQLKIDEQDFWRKARPFLEEQYKGAPTKKKMAELMPQLYQRFGPFRSVILFDEIEKAHRDVHNMLLHIVDEGELGMNDGTVTHFNNSIIILTSNVGGSQQQDIIDGRGQPMGFRSAQQVINTDQRIYLETLKLVEKFFPPEFVGRLRRSIIVFRTLDRPACAKILENMLRHVQNRVLRHAENSIPVVLHFSPKFKESILNRGEVRKYGARPLRDLVEKEVTLRLANAIEAGEIRECDEVQFTVDSQDEVVLFRKTRPKAIRCRALTPLTDTDGTAIVPIVQLSDDCDDQT
;
A
#
# COMPACT_ATOMS: atom_id res chain seq x y z
N MET A 1 -4.66 -28.20 30.55
CA MET A 1 -3.96 -28.69 29.35
C MET A 1 -4.42 -27.85 28.18
N SER A 2 -3.55 -27.00 27.63
CA SER A 2 -3.86 -26.15 26.48
C SER A 2 -3.83 -26.99 25.20
N THR A 3 -4.96 -27.11 24.53
CA THR A 3 -5.10 -27.83 23.27
C THR A 3 -4.25 -27.16 22.20
N ILE A 4 -3.17 -27.84 21.78
CA ILE A 4 -2.38 -27.46 20.62
C ILE A 4 -3.26 -27.75 19.40
N ILE A 5 -3.56 -26.73 18.60
CA ILE A 5 -4.37 -26.85 17.39
C ILE A 5 -3.65 -27.82 16.45
N THR A 6 -4.17 -29.04 16.31
CA THR A 6 -3.72 -30.00 15.29
C THR A 6 -4.36 -29.65 13.95
N PRO A 7 -3.60 -29.42 12.87
CA PRO A 7 -4.20 -29.27 11.55
C PRO A 7 -4.73 -30.62 11.08
N THR A 8 -6.01 -30.65 10.68
CA THR A 8 -6.62 -31.79 10.01
C THR A 8 -6.09 -31.88 8.59
N ASN A 9 -5.06 -32.70 8.37
CA ASN A 9 -4.62 -33.09 7.03
C ASN A 9 -5.54 -34.19 6.49
N SER A 10 -6.43 -33.83 5.56
CA SER A 10 -6.97 -34.79 4.58
C SER A 10 -6.15 -34.67 3.30
N GLY A 11 -5.46 -35.76 2.94
CA GLY A 11 -4.52 -35.83 1.83
C GLY A 11 -5.11 -35.48 0.47
N ALA A 12 -4.51 -34.47 -0.15
CA ALA A 12 -4.21 -34.31 -1.57
C ALA A 12 -3.18 -33.19 -1.64
N ASP A 13 -2.23 -33.23 -2.57
CA ASP A 13 -1.33 -32.09 -2.90
C ASP A 13 -2.13 -30.93 -3.50
N THR A 14 -3.08 -30.37 -2.73
CA THR A 14 -3.74 -29.12 -3.05
C THR A 14 -2.84 -28.02 -2.52
N ASP A 15 -2.24 -27.22 -3.41
CA ASP A 15 -1.44 -26.04 -3.06
C ASP A 15 -2.14 -25.31 -1.89
N GLU A 16 -1.52 -25.30 -0.71
CA GLU A 16 -2.11 -24.77 0.55
C GLU A 16 -2.55 -23.30 0.41
N PHE A 17 -1.92 -22.58 -0.53
CA PHE A 17 -2.20 -21.21 -0.93
C PHE A 17 -3.45 -21.06 -1.82
N SER A 18 -3.99 -22.17 -2.33
CA SER A 18 -5.26 -22.24 -3.05
C SER A 18 -6.47 -22.24 -2.10
N GLN A 19 -6.28 -22.34 -0.78
CA GLN A 19 -7.35 -22.31 0.21
C GLN A 19 -7.36 -21.00 1.03
N ALA A 20 -8.54 -20.63 1.55
CA ALA A 20 -8.66 -19.49 2.45
C ALA A 20 -8.01 -19.81 3.81
N ILE A 21 -7.28 -18.86 4.38
CA ILE A 21 -6.65 -19.05 5.69
C ILE A 21 -7.69 -18.76 6.77
N ASN A 22 -7.80 -19.63 7.77
CA ASN A 22 -8.61 -19.35 8.94
C ASN A 22 -7.98 -18.20 9.76
N THR A 23 -8.60 -17.02 9.71
CA THR A 23 -8.16 -15.81 10.44
C THR A 23 -8.29 -15.93 11.95
N ASP A 24 -9.15 -16.84 12.45
CA ASP A 24 -9.33 -17.03 13.89
C ASP A 24 -8.11 -17.69 14.55
N ALA A 25 -7.25 -18.33 13.75
CA ALA A 25 -5.97 -18.87 14.21
C ALA A 25 -4.88 -17.80 14.35
N PHE A 26 -5.12 -16.55 13.91
CA PHE A 26 -4.13 -15.49 14.03
C PHE A 26 -3.96 -15.04 15.48
N GLY A 27 -2.71 -14.95 15.91
CA GLY A 27 -2.37 -14.30 17.17
C GLY A 27 -2.76 -12.82 17.17
N PRO A 28 -2.86 -12.17 18.35
CA PRO A 28 -3.41 -10.81 18.48
C PRO A 28 -2.75 -9.77 17.57
N LYS A 29 -1.41 -9.76 17.48
CA LYS A 29 -0.66 -8.83 16.62
C LYS A 29 -0.89 -9.08 15.13
N THR A 30 -1.00 -10.34 14.72
CA THR A 30 -1.28 -10.70 13.32
C THR A 30 -2.70 -10.31 12.94
N LYS A 31 -3.67 -10.50 13.85
CA LYS A 31 -5.04 -10.05 13.65
C LYS A 31 -5.10 -8.52 13.53
N GLN A 32 -4.40 -7.80 14.41
CA GLN A 32 -4.28 -6.34 14.33
C GLN A 32 -3.70 -5.88 12.98
N MET A 33 -2.68 -6.56 12.45
CA MET A 33 -2.13 -6.27 11.13
C MET A 33 -3.16 -6.50 10.02
N PHE A 34 -3.85 -7.65 10.06
CA PHE A 34 -4.89 -7.98 9.08
C PHE A 34 -6.03 -6.94 9.08
N ASP A 35 -6.51 -6.57 10.25
CA ASP A 35 -7.58 -5.57 10.42
C ASP A 35 -7.11 -4.18 9.93
N PHE A 36 -5.88 -3.79 10.25
CA PHE A 36 -5.25 -2.56 9.75
C PHE A 36 -5.17 -2.54 8.22
N LEU A 37 -4.71 -3.64 7.61
CA LEU A 37 -4.56 -3.74 6.16
C LEU A 37 -5.93 -3.80 5.45
N SER A 38 -6.87 -4.61 5.94
CA SER A 38 -8.19 -4.80 5.33
C SER A 38 -9.07 -3.54 5.41
N GLY A 39 -8.87 -2.68 6.42
CA GLY A 39 -9.49 -1.36 6.48
C GLY A 39 -9.04 -0.40 5.37
N ARG A 40 -7.91 -0.68 4.71
CA ARG A 40 -7.25 0.23 3.75
C ARG A 40 -7.14 -0.34 2.33
N VAL A 41 -6.84 -1.63 2.22
CA VAL A 41 -6.75 -2.36 0.95
C VAL A 41 -8.03 -3.16 0.75
N ILE A 42 -8.95 -2.58 -0.03
CA ILE A 42 -10.31 -3.11 -0.15
C ILE A 42 -10.40 -4.22 -1.19
N GLY A 43 -11.12 -5.29 -0.84
CA GLY A 43 -11.49 -6.36 -1.77
C GLY A 43 -10.39 -7.40 -2.00
N GLN A 44 -9.32 -7.38 -1.20
CA GLN A 44 -8.15 -8.26 -1.32
C GLN A 44 -7.95 -9.15 -0.08
N ASP A 45 -9.01 -9.43 0.68
CA ASP A 45 -8.96 -10.08 2.00
C ASP A 45 -8.08 -11.34 2.01
N ARG A 46 -8.24 -12.21 1.02
CA ARG A 46 -7.43 -13.42 0.89
C ARG A 46 -5.94 -13.14 0.70
N ALA A 47 -5.59 -12.18 -0.16
CA ALA A 47 -4.20 -11.76 -0.33
C ALA A 47 -3.63 -11.22 0.99
N LEU A 48 -4.41 -10.41 1.70
CA LEU A 48 -4.03 -9.82 2.99
C LEU A 48 -3.89 -10.87 4.10
N GLN A 49 -4.68 -11.95 4.07
CA GLN A 49 -4.50 -13.09 4.97
C GLN A 49 -3.13 -13.76 4.74
N HIS A 50 -2.71 -13.96 3.48
CA HIS A 50 -1.40 -14.53 3.17
C HIS A 50 -0.25 -13.59 3.57
N VAL A 51 -0.39 -12.28 3.34
CA VAL A 51 0.57 -11.26 3.82
C VAL A 51 0.70 -11.33 5.35
N SER A 52 -0.43 -11.37 6.05
CA SER A 52 -0.48 -11.39 7.53
C SER A 52 0.09 -12.71 8.10
N ARG A 53 -0.12 -13.84 7.42
CA ARG A 53 0.49 -15.13 7.79
C ARG A 53 2.02 -15.07 7.74
N GLY A 54 2.60 -14.43 6.71
CA GLY A 54 4.04 -14.20 6.64
C GLY A 54 4.56 -13.40 7.83
N PHE A 55 3.82 -12.37 8.24
CA PHE A 55 4.13 -11.58 9.44
C PHE A 55 4.03 -12.39 10.73
N ALA A 56 3.10 -13.35 10.84
CA ALA A 56 2.98 -14.20 12.03
C ALA A 56 4.26 -15.01 12.31
N ILE A 57 4.89 -15.56 11.27
CA ILE A 57 6.14 -16.32 11.38
C ILE A 57 7.27 -15.42 11.89
N SER A 58 7.37 -14.21 11.32
CA SER A 58 8.31 -13.18 11.76
C SER A 58 8.09 -12.77 13.22
N ASN A 59 6.86 -12.45 13.60
CA ASN A 59 6.53 -11.98 14.94
C ASN A 59 6.74 -13.07 16.01
N ALA A 60 6.72 -14.34 15.63
CA ALA A 60 7.07 -15.46 16.50
C ALA A 60 8.60 -15.73 16.57
N ASN A 61 9.42 -14.94 15.86
CA ASN A 61 10.87 -15.14 15.71
C ASN A 61 11.23 -16.55 15.21
N LEU A 62 10.40 -17.12 14.34
CA LEU A 62 10.62 -18.44 13.73
C LEU A 62 11.23 -18.35 12.32
N THR A 63 11.80 -17.20 11.98
CA THR A 63 12.49 -16.96 10.71
C THR A 63 13.96 -17.39 10.80
N ASP A 64 14.55 -17.78 9.67
CA ASP A 64 15.99 -17.95 9.57
C ASP A 64 16.67 -16.58 9.72
N GLY A 65 17.48 -16.40 10.77
CA GLY A 65 18.14 -15.13 11.10
C GLY A 65 19.21 -14.68 10.10
N ARG A 66 19.55 -15.50 9.10
CA ARG A 66 20.40 -15.08 7.97
C ARG A 66 19.59 -14.46 6.84
N ARG A 67 18.37 -14.93 6.61
CA ARG A 67 17.56 -14.56 5.45
C ARG A 67 16.63 -13.39 5.73
N PRO A 68 16.10 -12.73 4.68
CA PRO A 68 15.07 -11.73 4.87
C PRO A 68 13.88 -12.28 5.66
N ILE A 69 13.35 -11.43 6.55
CA ILE A 69 12.21 -11.74 7.42
C ILE A 69 11.05 -12.34 6.62
N ALA A 70 10.75 -11.70 5.49
CA ALA A 70 9.76 -12.16 4.54
C ALA A 70 10.12 -11.64 3.16
N VAL A 71 9.89 -12.49 2.16
CA VAL A 71 9.90 -12.10 0.75
C VAL A 71 8.53 -12.42 0.21
N LEU A 72 7.84 -11.44 -0.38
CA LEU A 72 6.47 -11.55 -0.87
C LEU A 72 6.42 -11.13 -2.33
N LEU A 73 5.83 -11.96 -3.20
CA LEU A 73 5.57 -11.61 -4.60
C LEU A 73 4.08 -11.39 -4.81
N LEU A 74 3.67 -10.12 -4.83
CA LEU A 74 2.30 -9.69 -5.04
C LEU A 74 2.04 -9.63 -6.56
N THR A 75 1.18 -10.50 -7.08
CA THR A 75 0.89 -10.60 -8.52
C THR A 75 -0.58 -10.37 -8.82
N GLY A 76 -0.93 -9.81 -9.98
CA GLY A 76 -2.32 -9.58 -10.38
C GLY A 76 -2.51 -8.31 -11.22
N PRO A 77 -3.74 -7.88 -11.51
CA PRO A 77 -4.04 -6.74 -12.39
C PRO A 77 -3.51 -5.40 -11.87
N THR A 78 -3.42 -4.40 -12.75
CA THR A 78 -3.05 -3.04 -12.37
C THR A 78 -4.14 -2.39 -11.51
N GLY A 79 -3.76 -1.51 -10.58
CA GLY A 79 -4.71 -0.71 -9.81
C GLY A 79 -5.55 -1.47 -8.76
N VAL A 80 -5.20 -2.70 -8.41
CA VAL A 80 -5.94 -3.54 -7.43
C VAL A 80 -5.45 -3.42 -5.99
N GLY A 81 -4.36 -2.67 -5.74
CA GLY A 81 -3.84 -2.40 -4.39
C GLY A 81 -2.54 -3.10 -4.01
N LYS A 82 -1.78 -3.69 -4.95
CA LYS A 82 -0.48 -4.35 -4.66
C LYS A 82 0.54 -3.41 -4.01
N THR A 83 0.85 -2.29 -4.68
CA THR A 83 1.76 -1.26 -4.18
C THR A 83 1.24 -0.61 -2.89
N LEU A 84 -0.08 -0.37 -2.81
CA LEU A 84 -0.72 0.14 -1.59
C LEU A 84 -0.52 -0.83 -0.41
N THR A 85 -0.66 -2.14 -0.64
CA THR A 85 -0.42 -3.16 0.39
C THR A 85 1.01 -3.07 0.91
N ALA A 86 2.00 -2.89 0.03
CA ALA A 86 3.38 -2.72 0.45
C ALA A 86 3.59 -1.46 1.31
N GLU A 87 2.97 -0.34 0.91
CA GLU A 87 3.00 0.92 1.66
C GLU A 87 2.35 0.77 3.04
N GLU A 88 1.20 0.12 3.13
CA GLU A 88 0.50 -0.09 4.41
C GLU A 88 1.19 -1.12 5.31
N VAL A 89 1.83 -2.16 4.75
CA VAL A 89 2.70 -3.06 5.52
C VAL A 89 3.86 -2.28 6.13
N ALA A 90 4.49 -1.37 5.37
CA ALA A 90 5.56 -0.54 5.88
C ALA A 90 5.09 0.40 7.01
N ARG A 91 3.93 1.05 6.84
CA ARG A 91 3.32 1.89 7.90
C ARG A 91 3.03 1.09 9.17
N PHE A 92 2.51 -0.12 9.04
CA PHE A 92 2.20 -0.96 10.20
C PHE A 92 3.47 -1.38 10.97
N ILE A 93 4.54 -1.71 10.24
CA ILE A 93 5.75 -2.28 10.84
C ILE A 93 6.72 -1.23 11.37
N ILE A 94 6.90 -0.14 10.61
CA ILE A 94 7.84 0.93 10.95
C ILE A 94 7.09 2.05 11.69
N GLY A 95 6.00 2.58 11.13
CA GLY A 95 5.19 3.65 11.75
C GLY A 95 4.74 4.70 10.75
N ASP A 96 3.86 5.63 11.18
CA ASP A 96 3.22 6.63 10.30
C ASP A 96 3.90 8.02 10.33
N ASP A 97 5.03 8.14 11.03
CA ASP A 97 5.73 9.42 11.28
C ASP A 97 6.48 9.97 10.05
N LEU A 98 6.54 9.19 8.96
CA LEU A 98 7.26 9.50 7.72
C LEU A 98 6.34 9.26 6.51
N ARG A 99 6.64 9.94 5.38
CA ARG A 99 6.17 9.48 4.04
C ARG A 99 6.47 7.98 3.90
N PRO A 100 5.67 7.18 3.15
CA PRO A 100 5.60 5.72 3.33
C PRO A 100 6.98 5.14 3.60
N PRO A 101 7.21 4.54 4.80
CA PRO A 101 8.56 4.35 5.36
C PRO A 101 9.23 3.14 4.73
N LEU A 102 9.41 3.16 3.41
CA LEU A 102 9.92 2.04 2.63
C LEU A 102 10.87 2.53 1.54
N THR A 103 11.82 1.67 1.18
CA THR A 103 12.74 1.90 0.07
C THR A 103 12.09 1.38 -1.21
N ARG A 104 11.63 2.29 -2.07
CA ARG A 104 10.92 1.94 -3.32
C ARG A 104 11.87 1.94 -4.51
N ILE A 105 11.91 0.80 -5.19
CA ILE A 105 12.69 0.55 -6.41
C ILE A 105 11.72 0.31 -7.55
N GLN A 106 11.71 1.21 -8.54
CA GLN A 106 10.93 1.02 -9.77
C GLN A 106 11.74 0.17 -10.76
N CYS A 107 11.38 -1.11 -10.89
CA CYS A 107 12.09 -2.07 -11.72
C CYS A 107 12.09 -1.69 -13.21
N ALA A 108 11.10 -0.92 -13.66
CA ALA A 108 11.07 -0.36 -15.00
C ALA A 108 12.31 0.51 -15.35
N ARG A 109 13.00 1.08 -14.37
CA ARG A 109 14.25 1.85 -14.58
C ARG A 109 15.48 0.97 -14.82
N PHE A 110 15.38 -0.32 -14.52
CA PHE A 110 16.49 -1.26 -14.53
C PHE A 110 16.33 -2.30 -15.64
N GLN A 111 15.74 -1.90 -16.77
CA GLN A 111 15.62 -2.73 -17.98
C GLN A 111 16.99 -2.98 -18.62
N GLU A 112 17.89 -2.00 -18.52
CA GLU A 112 19.21 -2.03 -19.13
C GLU A 112 20.28 -2.38 -18.09
N HIS A 113 21.22 -3.26 -18.46
CA HIS A 113 22.26 -3.76 -17.57
C HIS A 113 23.07 -2.64 -16.87
N HIS A 114 23.42 -1.57 -17.59
CA HIS A 114 24.25 -0.49 -17.03
C HIS A 114 23.56 0.32 -15.93
N ARG A 115 22.23 0.26 -15.80
CA ARG A 115 21.47 0.94 -14.72
C ARG A 115 21.57 0.23 -13.38
N ILE A 116 22.04 -1.03 -13.37
CA ILE A 116 22.13 -1.84 -12.15
C ILE A 116 23.11 -1.23 -11.14
N SER A 117 24.13 -0.49 -11.60
CA SER A 117 25.04 0.26 -10.72
C SER A 117 24.32 1.29 -9.86
N GLU A 118 23.14 1.80 -10.24
CA GLU A 118 22.34 2.66 -9.35
C GLU A 118 21.81 1.87 -8.13
N LEU A 119 21.65 0.54 -8.22
CA LEU A 119 21.26 -0.32 -7.09
C LEU A 119 22.43 -0.64 -6.18
N ILE A 120 23.56 -1.07 -6.76
CA ILE A 120 24.73 -1.62 -6.03
C ILE A 120 25.91 -0.64 -5.89
N GLY A 121 25.77 0.59 -6.37
CA GLY A 121 26.82 1.59 -6.44
C GLY A 121 27.67 1.48 -7.70
N SER A 122 28.44 2.53 -7.99
CA SER A 122 29.49 2.50 -9.02
C SER A 122 30.79 1.95 -8.42
N PRO A 123 31.61 1.20 -9.19
CA PRO A 123 32.93 0.81 -8.73
C PRO A 123 33.83 2.03 -8.44
N PRO A 124 34.82 1.91 -7.55
CA PRO A 124 35.78 2.98 -7.28
C PRO A 124 36.45 3.50 -8.56
N GLY A 125 36.51 4.82 -8.73
CA GLY A 125 37.12 5.46 -9.90
C GLY A 125 36.18 5.70 -11.08
N TYR A 126 34.91 5.28 -11.00
CA TYR A 126 33.89 5.60 -12.01
C TYR A 126 33.07 6.85 -11.61
N VAL A 127 32.36 7.43 -12.59
CA VAL A 127 31.41 8.52 -12.36
C VAL A 127 30.34 8.08 -11.34
N ARG A 128 30.05 8.94 -10.34
CA ARG A 128 29.17 8.65 -9.19
C ARG A 128 29.67 7.53 -8.25
N SER A 129 30.97 7.27 -8.20
CA SER A 129 31.56 6.39 -7.16
C SER A 129 31.33 6.89 -5.73
N ASP A 130 31.10 8.20 -5.55
CA ASP A 130 30.75 8.79 -4.26
C ASP A 130 29.26 8.62 -3.87
N GLU A 131 28.40 8.14 -4.78
CA GLU A 131 26.99 7.90 -4.49
C GLU A 131 26.77 6.44 -4.04
N SER A 132 26.26 6.27 -2.82
CA SER A 132 25.86 4.96 -2.30
C SER A 132 24.72 4.38 -3.14
N GLY A 133 24.84 3.11 -3.53
CA GLY A 133 23.76 2.38 -4.21
C GLY A 133 22.44 2.40 -3.42
N LEU A 134 21.31 2.32 -4.11
CA LEU A 134 19.98 2.30 -3.50
C LEU A 134 19.76 1.13 -2.53
N LEU A 135 20.51 0.04 -2.69
CA LEU A 135 20.51 -1.13 -1.81
C LEU A 135 21.66 -1.13 -0.79
N SER A 136 22.33 0.00 -0.59
CA SER A 136 23.31 0.11 0.51
C SER A 136 22.63 0.02 1.88
N GLN A 137 23.34 -0.51 2.88
CA GLN A 137 22.81 -0.66 4.25
C GLN A 137 22.19 0.65 4.79
N LEU A 138 22.90 1.76 4.61
CA LEU A 138 22.43 3.08 5.05
C LEU A 138 21.10 3.49 4.41
N LYS A 139 20.89 3.14 3.13
CA LYS A 139 19.68 3.51 2.38
C LYS A 139 18.48 2.65 2.73
N ILE A 140 18.69 1.36 2.99
CA ILE A 140 17.60 0.47 3.38
C ILE A 140 17.17 0.71 4.84
N ASP A 141 18.10 1.08 5.73
CA ASP A 141 17.81 1.34 7.15
C ASP A 141 17.30 2.75 7.41
N GLU A 142 17.49 3.68 6.47
CA GLU A 142 17.25 5.12 6.62
C GLU A 142 15.91 5.43 7.31
N GLN A 143 14.84 4.76 6.90
CA GLN A 143 13.48 5.04 7.38
C GLN A 143 13.29 4.68 8.86
N ASP A 144 13.64 3.46 9.26
CA ASP A 144 13.50 3.04 10.67
C ASP A 144 14.59 3.66 11.56
N PHE A 145 15.76 3.95 10.99
CA PHE A 145 16.81 4.73 11.64
C PHE A 145 16.29 6.09 12.07
N TRP A 146 15.76 6.88 11.14
CA TRP A 146 15.27 8.23 11.46
C TRP A 146 14.11 8.18 12.42
N ARG A 147 13.20 7.22 12.30
CA ARG A 147 12.10 7.06 13.26
C ARG A 147 12.61 6.87 14.70
N LYS A 148 13.62 6.02 14.91
CA LYS A 148 14.16 5.73 16.25
C LYS A 148 15.08 6.82 16.77
N ALA A 149 15.92 7.40 15.90
CA ALA A 149 16.94 8.36 16.28
C ALA A 149 16.40 9.79 16.41
N ARG A 150 15.35 10.14 15.66
CA ARG A 150 14.81 11.51 15.59
C ARG A 150 14.43 12.11 16.96
N PRO A 151 13.71 11.43 17.86
CA PRO A 151 13.38 12.00 19.17
C PRO A 151 14.62 12.38 19.97
N PHE A 152 15.65 11.53 19.94
CA PHE A 152 16.92 11.79 20.60
C PHE A 152 17.68 12.97 19.97
N LEU A 153 17.70 13.06 18.63
CA LEU A 153 18.38 14.14 17.93
C LEU A 153 17.68 15.49 18.15
N GLU A 154 16.35 15.52 18.18
CA GLU A 154 15.57 16.72 18.45
C GLU A 154 15.80 17.23 19.89
N GLU A 155 15.88 16.32 20.86
CA GLU A 155 16.18 16.65 22.27
C GLU A 155 17.61 17.21 22.45
N GLN A 156 18.61 16.55 21.88
CA GLN A 156 20.02 16.89 22.11
C GLN A 156 20.49 18.11 21.31
N TYR A 157 19.99 18.29 20.09
CA TYR A 157 20.55 19.28 19.16
C TYR A 157 19.61 20.43 18.81
N LYS A 158 18.36 20.44 19.31
CA LYS A 158 17.34 21.49 19.02
C LYS A 158 17.24 21.83 17.52
N GLY A 159 17.47 20.84 16.65
CA GLY A 159 17.57 20.99 15.20
C GLY A 159 18.36 19.84 14.55
N ALA A 160 18.38 19.80 13.21
CA ALA A 160 19.14 18.79 12.48
C ALA A 160 20.65 19.08 12.55
N PRO A 161 21.50 18.12 12.97
CA PRO A 161 22.95 18.31 12.98
C PRO A 161 23.50 18.58 11.58
N THR A 162 24.65 19.27 11.50
CA THR A 162 25.34 19.48 10.21
C THR A 162 25.77 18.15 9.59
N LYS A 163 25.90 18.07 8.25
CA LYS A 163 26.32 16.84 7.54
C LYS A 163 27.61 16.24 8.10
N LYS A 164 28.60 17.09 8.40
CA LYS A 164 29.88 16.66 9.00
C LYS A 164 29.68 16.07 10.38
N LYS A 165 28.87 16.71 11.23
CA LYS A 165 28.61 16.21 12.58
C LYS A 165 27.76 14.94 12.56
N MET A 166 26.82 14.84 11.63
CA MET A 166 26.04 13.63 11.42
C MET A 166 26.95 12.45 11.08
N ALA A 167 27.87 12.61 10.12
CA ALA A 167 28.81 11.56 9.74
C ALA A 167 29.64 11.03 10.93
N GLU A 168 30.05 11.91 11.86
CA GLU A 168 30.73 11.50 13.10
C GLU A 168 29.83 10.73 14.07
N LEU A 169 28.54 11.07 14.14
CA LEU A 169 27.56 10.46 15.04
C LEU A 169 26.98 9.16 14.50
N MET A 170 26.93 8.96 13.19
CA MET A 170 26.27 7.81 12.55
C MET A 170 26.66 6.47 13.17
N PRO A 171 27.94 6.13 13.40
CA PRO A 171 28.31 4.84 13.98
C PRO A 171 27.71 4.62 15.39
N GLN A 172 27.73 5.67 16.22
CA GLN A 172 27.20 5.62 17.57
C GLN A 172 25.67 5.50 17.57
N LEU A 173 25.00 6.23 16.68
CA LEU A 173 23.54 6.17 16.54
C LEU A 173 23.08 4.81 16.00
N TYR A 174 23.79 4.26 15.01
CA TYR A 174 23.51 2.93 14.46
C TYR A 174 23.65 1.84 15.54
N GLN A 175 24.71 1.90 16.34
CA GLN A 175 24.91 0.95 17.44
C GLN A 175 23.86 1.14 18.56
N ARG A 176 23.46 2.39 18.84
CA ARG A 176 22.53 2.71 19.93
C ARG A 176 21.07 2.36 19.60
N PHE A 177 20.61 2.63 18.39
CA PHE A 177 19.20 2.51 17.99
C PHE A 177 18.91 1.26 17.15
N GLY A 178 19.95 0.57 16.68
CA GLY A 178 19.82 -0.71 16.00
C GLY A 178 19.25 -1.80 16.91
N PRO A 179 18.73 -2.91 16.35
CA PRO A 179 18.65 -3.21 14.91
C PRO A 179 17.53 -2.44 14.20
N PHE A 180 17.73 -2.07 12.93
CA PHE A 180 16.72 -1.41 12.10
C PHE A 180 15.93 -2.43 11.29
N ARG A 181 14.65 -2.15 11.07
CA ARG A 181 13.80 -2.89 10.13
C ARG A 181 13.70 -2.12 8.84
N SER A 182 13.90 -2.80 7.71
CA SER A 182 13.68 -2.20 6.40
C SER A 182 12.50 -2.87 5.70
N VAL A 183 11.76 -2.07 4.94
CA VAL A 183 10.75 -2.58 4.01
C VAL A 183 11.15 -2.09 2.62
N ILE A 184 11.37 -3.03 1.70
CA ILE A 184 11.90 -2.75 0.37
C ILE A 184 10.87 -3.19 -0.65
N LEU A 185 10.46 -2.27 -1.52
CA LEU A 185 9.46 -2.52 -2.56
C LEU A 185 10.12 -2.51 -3.93
N PHE A 186 10.14 -3.65 -4.61
CA PHE A 186 10.48 -3.75 -6.03
C PHE A 186 9.19 -3.74 -6.84
N ASP A 187 8.90 -2.61 -7.47
CA ASP A 187 7.65 -2.38 -8.18
C ASP A 187 7.80 -2.73 -9.67
N GLU A 188 6.89 -3.54 -10.21
CA GLU A 188 6.89 -4.04 -11.59
C GLU A 188 8.13 -4.89 -11.93
N ILE A 189 8.43 -5.89 -11.09
CA ILE A 189 9.65 -6.71 -11.21
C ILE A 189 9.77 -7.45 -12.55
N GLU A 190 8.65 -7.69 -13.25
CA GLU A 190 8.62 -8.26 -14.59
C GLU A 190 9.37 -7.41 -15.63
N LYS A 191 9.54 -6.11 -15.39
CA LYS A 191 10.24 -5.20 -16.29
C LYS A 191 11.75 -5.11 -16.01
N ALA A 192 12.25 -5.73 -14.95
CA ALA A 192 13.67 -5.64 -14.62
C ALA A 192 14.54 -6.50 -15.55
N HIS A 193 15.81 -6.11 -15.70
CA HIS A 193 16.84 -6.94 -16.31
C HIS A 193 17.05 -8.23 -15.50
N ARG A 194 17.48 -9.31 -16.17
CA ARG A 194 17.72 -10.62 -15.55
C ARG A 194 18.69 -10.56 -14.36
N ASP A 195 19.67 -9.68 -14.42
CA ASP A 195 20.64 -9.51 -13.32
C ASP A 195 20.01 -8.96 -12.04
N VAL A 196 18.94 -8.17 -12.15
CA VAL A 196 18.15 -7.76 -10.97
C VAL A 196 17.45 -8.97 -10.36
N HIS A 197 16.93 -9.89 -11.19
CA HIS A 197 16.36 -11.15 -10.70
C HIS A 197 17.43 -12.03 -10.03
N ASN A 198 18.63 -12.13 -10.61
CA ASN A 198 19.74 -12.89 -10.04
C ASN A 198 20.20 -12.28 -8.70
N MET A 199 20.28 -10.96 -8.61
CA MET A 199 20.58 -10.23 -7.38
C MET A 199 19.53 -10.53 -6.29
N LEU A 200 18.25 -10.48 -6.64
CA LEU A 200 17.17 -10.81 -5.72
C LEU A 200 17.24 -12.27 -5.25
N LEU A 201 17.59 -13.22 -6.13
CA LEU A 201 17.79 -14.61 -5.74
C LEU A 201 18.90 -14.76 -4.70
N HIS A 202 20.03 -14.10 -4.92
CA HIS A 202 21.13 -14.11 -3.96
C HIS A 202 20.70 -13.55 -2.60
N ILE A 203 19.96 -12.43 -2.58
CA ILE A 203 19.42 -11.83 -1.35
C ILE A 203 18.44 -12.79 -0.66
N VAL A 204 17.57 -13.47 -1.40
CA VAL A 204 16.60 -14.44 -0.84
C VAL A 204 17.32 -15.63 -0.20
N ASP A 205 18.43 -16.05 -0.79
CA ASP A 205 19.12 -17.29 -0.42
C ASP A 205 20.12 -17.09 0.72
N GLU A 206 20.99 -16.09 0.58
CA GLU A 206 22.09 -15.79 1.50
C GLU A 206 21.76 -14.67 2.48
N GLY A 207 20.78 -13.81 2.15
CA GLY A 207 20.40 -12.68 2.99
C GLY A 207 21.39 -11.53 3.01
N GLU A 208 22.34 -11.51 2.08
CA GLU A 208 23.30 -10.43 1.90
C GLU A 208 23.51 -10.10 0.42
N LEU A 209 24.11 -8.94 0.16
CA LEU A 209 24.50 -8.51 -1.18
C LEU A 209 25.83 -7.76 -1.12
N GLY A 210 26.79 -8.20 -1.93
CA GLY A 210 28.03 -7.47 -2.16
C GLY A 210 27.79 -6.23 -3.03
N MET A 211 28.29 -5.09 -2.56
CA MET A 211 28.21 -3.79 -3.23
C MET A 211 29.47 -3.53 -4.06
N ASN A 212 29.37 -2.67 -5.08
CA ASN A 212 30.52 -2.36 -5.94
C ASN A 212 31.62 -1.54 -5.24
N ASP A 213 31.29 -0.88 -4.13
CA ASP A 213 32.24 -0.17 -3.27
C ASP A 213 32.99 -1.11 -2.30
N GLY A 214 32.74 -2.42 -2.37
CA GLY A 214 33.35 -3.45 -1.53
C GLY A 214 32.65 -3.66 -0.19
N THR A 215 31.57 -2.92 0.11
CA THR A 215 30.74 -3.14 1.29
C THR A 215 29.76 -4.29 1.08
N VAL A 216 29.18 -4.80 2.17
CA VAL A 216 28.13 -5.83 2.14
C VAL A 216 26.89 -5.25 2.81
N THR A 217 25.73 -5.39 2.15
CA THR A 217 24.43 -5.08 2.74
C THR A 217 23.80 -6.36 3.26
N HIS A 218 23.29 -6.33 4.49
CA HIS A 218 22.56 -7.44 5.10
C HIS A 218 21.05 -7.18 5.08
N PHE A 219 20.29 -8.21 4.73
CA PHE A 219 18.83 -8.18 4.57
C PHE A 219 18.07 -8.99 5.62
N ASN A 220 18.76 -9.53 6.64
CA ASN A 220 18.15 -10.36 7.68
C ASN A 220 17.02 -9.69 8.47
N ASN A 221 17.01 -8.36 8.60
CA ASN A 221 15.93 -7.59 9.21
C ASN A 221 15.03 -6.87 8.19
N SER A 222 15.04 -7.35 6.94
CA SER A 222 14.34 -6.73 5.82
C SER A 222 13.09 -7.51 5.43
N ILE A 223 12.05 -6.79 5.05
CA ILE A 223 10.87 -7.35 4.38
C ILE A 223 10.91 -6.89 2.93
N ILE A 224 11.01 -7.84 2.01
CA ILE A 224 11.11 -7.57 0.58
C ILE A 224 9.76 -7.86 -0.05
N ILE A 225 9.19 -6.86 -0.69
CA ILE A 225 7.91 -6.95 -1.38
C ILE A 225 8.15 -6.69 -2.86
N LEU A 226 7.79 -7.65 -3.69
CA LEU A 226 7.86 -7.57 -5.14
C LEU A 226 6.44 -7.39 -5.66
N THR A 227 6.20 -6.47 -6.58
CA THR A 227 4.91 -6.38 -7.28
C THR A 227 5.09 -6.81 -8.73
N SER A 228 4.09 -7.51 -9.26
CA SER A 228 4.02 -7.84 -10.67
C SER A 228 2.62 -7.71 -11.25
N ASN A 229 2.55 -7.30 -12.51
CA ASN A 229 1.29 -7.25 -13.26
C ASN A 229 1.01 -8.53 -14.07
N VAL A 230 1.86 -9.57 -13.93
CA VAL A 230 1.66 -10.86 -14.58
C VAL A 230 0.33 -11.48 -14.16
N GLY A 231 -0.38 -12.09 -15.10
CA GLY A 231 -1.68 -12.73 -14.85
C GLY A 231 -2.88 -11.79 -14.79
N GLY A 232 -2.68 -10.47 -14.89
CA GLY A 232 -3.77 -9.50 -14.78
C GLY A 232 -4.83 -9.60 -15.88
N SER A 233 -4.43 -9.81 -17.14
CA SER A 233 -5.35 -9.84 -18.28
C SER A 233 -6.18 -11.12 -18.33
N GLN A 234 -5.60 -12.27 -17.99
CA GLN A 234 -6.27 -13.58 -18.04
C GLN A 234 -7.32 -13.74 -16.92
N GLN A 235 -7.18 -13.02 -15.81
CA GLN A 235 -8.21 -13.01 -14.76
C GLN A 235 -9.56 -12.53 -15.29
N GLN A 236 -9.55 -11.53 -16.17
CA GLN A 236 -10.78 -10.98 -16.72
C GLN A 236 -11.50 -12.00 -17.62
N ASP A 237 -10.75 -12.74 -18.44
CA ASP A 237 -11.31 -13.80 -19.29
C ASP A 237 -11.95 -14.92 -18.46
N ILE A 238 -11.31 -15.31 -17.35
CA ILE A 238 -11.82 -16.34 -16.43
C ILE A 238 -13.13 -15.89 -15.77
N ILE A 239 -13.20 -14.62 -15.34
CA ILE A 239 -14.39 -14.03 -14.71
C ILE A 239 -15.54 -13.90 -15.70
N ASP A 240 -15.24 -13.49 -16.93
CA ASP A 240 -16.24 -13.35 -18.00
C ASP A 240 -16.65 -14.70 -18.62
N GLY A 241 -16.11 -15.82 -18.10
CA GLY A 241 -16.42 -17.18 -18.56
C GLY A 241 -15.83 -17.52 -19.94
N ARG A 242 -14.95 -16.66 -20.48
CA ARG A 242 -14.28 -16.86 -21.76
C ARG A 242 -13.10 -17.82 -21.54
N GLY A 243 -13.15 -18.98 -22.19
CA GLY A 243 -12.16 -20.05 -22.00
C GLY A 243 -12.66 -21.28 -21.22
N GLN A 244 -13.97 -21.43 -21.00
CA GLN A 244 -14.53 -22.73 -20.63
C GLN A 244 -14.41 -23.71 -21.80
N PRO A 245 -13.79 -24.89 -21.64
CA PRO A 245 -13.98 -25.98 -22.58
C PRO A 245 -15.47 -26.35 -22.54
N MET A 246 -16.17 -26.23 -23.66
CA MET A 246 -17.62 -26.45 -23.78
C MET A 246 -18.12 -27.89 -23.46
N GLY A 247 -17.31 -28.76 -22.83
CA GLY A 247 -17.56 -30.20 -22.76
C GLY A 247 -17.36 -30.93 -21.42
N PHE A 248 -17.00 -30.27 -20.31
CA PHE A 248 -16.82 -30.96 -19.02
C PHE A 248 -17.66 -30.33 -17.90
N ARG A 249 -18.89 -30.84 -17.75
CA ARG A 249 -19.59 -30.85 -16.45
C ARG A 249 -19.49 -32.26 -15.87
N SER A 250 -18.28 -32.68 -15.47
CA SER A 250 -18.15 -33.82 -14.56
C SER A 250 -18.53 -33.34 -13.16
N ALA A 251 -19.38 -34.12 -12.48
CA ALA A 251 -19.91 -33.84 -11.14
C ALA A 251 -18.86 -33.91 -10.01
N GLN A 252 -17.57 -33.88 -10.33
CA GLN A 252 -16.45 -33.95 -9.39
C GLN A 252 -15.58 -32.69 -9.53
N GLN A 253 -15.54 -31.90 -8.45
CA GLN A 253 -14.81 -30.64 -8.24
C GLN A 253 -15.40 -29.41 -8.94
N VAL A 254 -16.31 -28.74 -8.23
CA VAL A 254 -16.52 -27.29 -8.39
C VAL A 254 -15.22 -26.61 -7.92
N ILE A 255 -14.25 -26.45 -8.83
CA ILE A 255 -13.07 -25.61 -8.54
C ILE A 255 -13.61 -24.20 -8.34
N ASN A 256 -13.45 -23.67 -7.12
CA ASN A 256 -13.90 -22.33 -6.78
C ASN A 256 -13.22 -21.32 -7.72
N THR A 257 -13.93 -20.27 -8.17
CA THR A 257 -13.40 -19.28 -9.12
C THR A 257 -12.05 -18.72 -8.68
N ASP A 258 -11.87 -18.48 -7.38
CA ASP A 258 -10.62 -18.00 -6.80
C ASP A 258 -9.47 -19.00 -6.97
N GLN A 259 -9.73 -20.30 -6.84
CA GLN A 259 -8.72 -21.34 -7.06
C GLN A 259 -8.30 -21.37 -8.53
N ARG A 260 -9.25 -21.19 -9.46
CA ARG A 260 -8.93 -21.10 -10.90
C ARG A 260 -8.07 -19.88 -11.20
N ILE A 261 -8.44 -18.72 -10.67
CA ILE A 261 -7.67 -17.48 -10.81
C ILE A 261 -6.24 -17.66 -10.29
N TYR A 262 -6.09 -18.29 -9.11
CA TYR A 262 -4.79 -18.58 -8.53
C TYR A 262 -3.94 -19.49 -9.43
N LEU A 263 -4.47 -20.65 -9.83
CA LEU A 263 -3.75 -21.63 -10.66
C LEU A 263 -3.35 -21.07 -12.04
N GLU A 264 -4.24 -20.32 -12.70
CA GLU A 264 -3.91 -19.69 -13.98
C GLU A 264 -2.87 -18.58 -13.82
N THR A 265 -2.94 -17.77 -12.76
CA THR A 265 -1.92 -16.77 -12.48
C THR A 265 -0.57 -17.42 -12.20
N LEU A 266 -0.52 -18.52 -11.44
CA LEU A 266 0.71 -19.27 -11.19
C LEU A 266 1.34 -19.80 -12.47
N LYS A 267 0.57 -20.41 -13.36
CA LYS A 267 1.07 -20.89 -14.67
C LYS A 267 1.71 -19.76 -15.48
N LEU A 268 1.19 -18.55 -15.38
CA LEU A 268 1.71 -17.39 -16.10
C LEU A 268 2.99 -16.85 -15.45
N VAL A 269 3.05 -16.84 -14.12
CA VAL A 269 4.28 -16.53 -13.37
C VAL A 269 5.38 -17.53 -13.71
N GLU A 270 5.08 -18.83 -13.75
CA GLU A 270 5.99 -19.90 -14.13
C GLU A 270 6.52 -19.78 -15.57
N LYS A 271 5.72 -19.22 -16.48
CA LYS A 271 6.14 -18.97 -17.86
C LYS A 271 6.98 -17.71 -18.00
N PHE A 272 6.70 -16.69 -17.19
CA PHE A 272 7.33 -15.38 -17.31
C PHE A 272 8.69 -15.33 -16.60
N PHE A 273 8.74 -15.82 -15.35
CA PHE A 273 9.94 -15.75 -14.54
C PHE A 273 10.82 -17.00 -14.70
N PRO A 274 12.15 -16.87 -14.53
CA PRO A 274 13.05 -18.02 -14.55
C PRO A 274 12.63 -19.09 -13.53
N PRO A 275 12.76 -20.41 -13.85
CA PRO A 275 12.38 -21.48 -12.93
C PRO A 275 13.06 -21.40 -11.56
N GLU A 276 14.31 -20.95 -11.50
CA GLU A 276 15.06 -20.72 -10.26
C GLU A 276 14.38 -19.68 -9.37
N PHE A 277 13.93 -18.58 -9.97
CA PHE A 277 13.21 -17.49 -9.28
C PHE A 277 11.88 -17.97 -8.71
N VAL A 278 11.11 -18.69 -9.52
CA VAL A 278 9.83 -19.26 -9.10
C VAL A 278 10.03 -20.31 -8.03
N GLY A 279 11.03 -21.18 -8.17
CA GLY A 279 11.31 -22.24 -7.20
C GLY A 279 11.57 -21.71 -5.78
N ARG A 280 12.29 -20.58 -5.66
CA ARG A 280 12.54 -19.93 -4.36
C ARG A 280 11.34 -19.17 -3.83
N LEU A 281 10.57 -18.52 -4.71
CA LEU A 281 9.46 -17.64 -4.32
C LEU A 281 8.09 -18.29 -4.38
N ARG A 282 7.96 -19.58 -4.76
CA ARG A 282 6.66 -20.25 -4.96
C ARG A 282 5.73 -20.07 -3.78
N ARG A 283 6.24 -20.29 -2.55
CA ARG A 283 5.48 -20.17 -1.28
C ARG A 283 5.19 -18.72 -0.88
N SER A 284 5.76 -17.77 -1.60
CA SER A 284 5.64 -16.33 -1.37
C SER A 284 4.77 -15.62 -2.41
N ILE A 285 4.25 -16.34 -3.41
CA ILE A 285 3.37 -15.78 -4.43
C ILE A 285 1.98 -15.53 -3.84
N ILE A 286 1.58 -14.27 -3.84
CA ILE A 286 0.29 -13.80 -3.36
C ILE A 286 -0.47 -13.19 -4.53
N VAL A 287 -1.59 -13.82 -4.90
CA VAL A 287 -2.42 -13.38 -6.03
C VAL A 287 -3.47 -12.38 -5.57
N PHE A 288 -3.45 -11.21 -6.20
CA PHE A 288 -4.48 -10.18 -6.10
C PHE A 288 -5.50 -10.39 -7.21
N ARG A 289 -6.78 -10.18 -6.88
CA ARG A 289 -7.89 -10.32 -7.82
C ARG A 289 -8.28 -8.97 -8.40
N THR A 290 -8.96 -9.00 -9.55
CA THR A 290 -9.70 -7.84 -10.06
C THR A 290 -10.73 -7.36 -9.03
N LEU A 291 -10.94 -6.05 -8.99
CA LEU A 291 -11.87 -5.44 -8.04
C LEU A 291 -13.31 -5.64 -8.52
N ASP A 292 -14.18 -6.11 -7.62
CA ASP A 292 -15.61 -6.19 -7.88
C ASP A 292 -16.30 -4.84 -7.64
N ARG A 293 -17.51 -4.68 -8.16
CA ARG A 293 -18.27 -3.42 -8.04
C ARG A 293 -18.46 -2.98 -6.58
N PRO A 294 -18.77 -3.88 -5.61
CA PRO A 294 -18.84 -3.51 -4.19
C PRO A 294 -17.52 -2.97 -3.63
N ALA A 295 -16.37 -3.60 -3.93
CA ALA A 295 -15.07 -3.10 -3.50
C ALA A 295 -14.80 -1.72 -4.10
N CYS A 296 -15.11 -1.52 -5.38
CA CYS A 296 -14.95 -0.23 -6.06
C CYS A 296 -15.78 0.88 -5.42
N ALA A 297 -17.02 0.59 -5.05
CA ALA A 297 -17.89 1.55 -4.34
C ALA A 297 -17.28 1.95 -2.98
N LYS A 298 -16.77 0.99 -2.21
CA LYS A 298 -16.06 1.28 -0.95
C LYS A 298 -14.78 2.08 -1.17
N ILE A 299 -14.01 1.79 -2.22
CA ILE A 299 -12.80 2.53 -2.57
C ILE A 299 -13.15 3.98 -2.94
N LEU A 300 -14.19 4.18 -3.75
CA LEU A 300 -14.69 5.51 -4.10
C LEU A 300 -15.11 6.28 -2.84
N GLU A 301 -15.85 5.66 -1.93
CA GLU A 301 -16.25 6.27 -0.66
C GLU A 301 -15.02 6.74 0.14
N ASN A 302 -13.99 5.90 0.22
CA ASN A 302 -12.74 6.24 0.88
C ASN A 302 -12.06 7.43 0.19
N MET A 303 -11.98 7.46 -1.15
CA MET A 303 -11.39 8.57 -1.89
C MET A 303 -12.12 9.90 -1.62
N LEU A 304 -13.45 9.90 -1.67
CA LEU A 304 -14.28 11.08 -1.39
C LEU A 304 -14.09 11.57 0.06
N ARG A 305 -14.01 10.65 1.03
CA ARG A 305 -13.69 10.98 2.42
C ARG A 305 -12.30 11.62 2.56
N HIS A 306 -11.30 11.16 1.81
CA HIS A 306 -9.97 11.79 1.82
C HIS A 306 -10.00 13.21 1.27
N VAL A 307 -10.80 13.48 0.23
CA VAL A 307 -11.01 14.84 -0.29
C VAL A 307 -11.65 15.72 0.79
N GLN A 308 -12.73 15.27 1.44
CA GLN A 308 -13.37 15.97 2.56
C GLN A 308 -12.37 16.31 3.67
N ASN A 309 -11.56 15.33 4.09
CA ASN A 309 -10.58 15.54 5.17
C ASN A 309 -9.49 16.53 4.79
N ARG A 310 -9.06 16.54 3.52
CA ARG A 310 -8.06 17.50 3.02
C ARG A 310 -8.56 18.94 3.11
N VAL A 311 -9.81 19.17 2.74
CA VAL A 311 -10.44 20.49 2.77
C VAL A 311 -10.65 20.99 4.20
N LEU A 312 -10.84 20.10 5.19
CA LEU A 312 -11.02 20.48 6.59
C LEU A 312 -9.70 20.75 7.36
N ARG A 313 -8.59 20.11 6.99
CA ARG A 313 -7.38 20.02 7.85
C ARG A 313 -6.26 21.02 7.55
N HIS A 314 -6.26 21.74 6.43
CA HIS A 314 -5.13 22.62 6.07
C HIS A 314 -5.29 24.03 6.67
N ALA A 315 -4.81 24.22 7.90
CA ALA A 315 -5.09 25.37 8.77
C ALA A 315 -4.63 26.77 8.29
N GLU A 316 -3.76 26.90 7.29
CA GLU A 316 -3.23 28.23 6.88
C GLU A 316 -3.92 28.84 5.66
N ASN A 317 -4.51 28.03 4.76
CA ASN A 317 -5.16 28.51 3.52
C ASN A 317 -6.41 27.69 3.12
N SER A 318 -6.91 26.80 3.99
CA SER A 318 -8.13 26.06 3.63
C SER A 318 -9.36 26.88 3.89
N ILE A 319 -10.25 26.79 2.92
CA ILE A 319 -11.64 27.12 3.10
C ILE A 319 -12.29 25.85 3.67
N PRO A 320 -12.67 25.78 4.96
CA PRO A 320 -13.34 24.61 5.49
C PRO A 320 -14.71 24.49 4.82
N VAL A 321 -14.92 23.48 3.99
CA VAL A 321 -16.19 23.23 3.26
C VAL A 321 -16.67 21.82 3.57
N VAL A 322 -17.99 21.68 3.73
CA VAL A 322 -18.63 20.37 3.89
C VAL A 322 -19.10 19.89 2.52
N LEU A 323 -18.68 18.69 2.13
CA LEU A 323 -18.95 18.07 0.84
C LEU A 323 -19.98 16.95 1.02
N HIS A 324 -21.06 17.01 0.24
CA HIS A 324 -22.06 15.95 0.16
C HIS A 324 -22.07 15.35 -1.25
N PHE A 325 -22.07 14.03 -1.34
CA PHE A 325 -22.05 13.32 -2.62
C PHE A 325 -23.35 12.53 -2.79
N SER A 326 -24.16 12.88 -3.79
CA SER A 326 -25.43 12.19 -4.04
C SER A 326 -25.20 10.74 -4.49
N PRO A 327 -26.14 9.81 -4.24
CA PRO A 327 -26.03 8.44 -4.74
C PRO A 327 -25.86 8.38 -6.26
N LYS A 328 -26.57 9.24 -7.00
CA LYS A 328 -26.46 9.36 -8.46
C LYS A 328 -25.06 9.73 -8.91
N PHE A 329 -24.40 10.66 -8.20
CA PHE A 329 -23.01 11.02 -8.49
C PHE A 329 -22.07 9.82 -8.27
N LYS A 330 -22.21 9.10 -7.15
CA LYS A 330 -21.39 7.92 -6.87
C LYS A 330 -21.57 6.83 -7.94
N GLU A 331 -22.81 6.60 -8.38
CA GLU A 331 -23.10 5.65 -9.45
C GLU A 331 -22.53 6.08 -10.82
N SER A 332 -22.63 7.37 -11.16
CA SER A 332 -22.04 7.92 -12.38
C SER A 332 -20.52 7.68 -12.44
N ILE A 333 -19.80 8.03 -11.37
CA ILE A 333 -18.35 7.81 -11.28
C ILE A 333 -17.99 6.32 -11.41
N LEU A 334 -18.76 5.43 -10.76
CA LEU A 334 -18.54 3.98 -10.86
C LEU A 334 -18.81 3.42 -12.27
N ASN A 335 -19.81 3.95 -12.98
CA ASN A 335 -20.14 3.52 -14.34
C ASN A 335 -19.08 4.03 -15.34
N ARG A 336 -18.61 5.27 -15.20
CA ARG A 336 -17.59 5.88 -16.07
C ARG A 336 -16.18 5.35 -15.82
N GLY A 337 -15.87 4.88 -14.61
CA GLY A 337 -14.51 4.50 -14.18
C GLY A 337 -13.89 3.25 -14.80
N GLU A 338 -14.51 2.60 -15.80
CA GLU A 338 -14.01 1.40 -16.51
C GLU A 338 -13.20 0.40 -15.65
N VAL A 339 -13.70 0.12 -14.43
CA VAL A 339 -12.88 -0.47 -13.37
C VAL A 339 -12.38 -1.88 -13.68
N ARG A 340 -13.11 -2.61 -14.54
CA ARG A 340 -12.77 -3.99 -14.92
C ARG A 340 -11.40 -4.14 -15.57
N LYS A 341 -10.91 -3.12 -16.30
CA LYS A 341 -9.64 -3.23 -17.05
C LYS A 341 -8.43 -2.69 -16.28
N TYR A 342 -8.61 -1.64 -15.48
CA TYR A 342 -7.50 -0.85 -14.94
C TYR A 342 -7.53 -0.71 -13.41
N GLY A 343 -8.41 -1.46 -12.74
CA GLY A 343 -8.61 -1.39 -11.30
C GLY A 343 -9.11 -0.01 -10.85
N ALA A 344 -8.77 0.41 -9.63
CA ALA A 344 -9.28 1.66 -9.06
C ALA A 344 -8.60 2.94 -9.59
N ARG A 345 -7.61 2.82 -10.50
CA ARG A 345 -6.85 3.98 -11.00
C ARG A 345 -7.72 4.99 -11.77
N PRO A 346 -8.59 4.59 -12.71
CA PRO A 346 -9.45 5.55 -13.39
C PRO A 346 -10.48 6.20 -12.45
N LEU A 347 -10.91 5.50 -11.40
CA LEU A 347 -11.77 6.10 -10.36
C LEU A 347 -11.04 7.27 -9.67
N ARG A 348 -9.76 7.08 -9.33
CA ARG A 348 -8.95 8.16 -8.74
C ARG A 348 -8.84 9.35 -9.69
N ASP A 349 -8.58 9.10 -10.96
CA ASP A 349 -8.44 10.16 -11.97
C ASP A 349 -9.77 10.91 -12.17
N LEU A 350 -10.90 10.20 -12.15
CA LEU A 350 -12.23 10.80 -12.19
C LEU A 350 -12.54 11.62 -10.94
N VAL A 351 -12.23 11.12 -9.73
CA VAL A 351 -12.42 11.89 -8.49
C VAL A 351 -11.56 13.16 -8.52
N GLU A 352 -10.31 13.07 -8.97
CA GLU A 352 -9.44 14.24 -9.07
C GLU A 352 -10.00 15.27 -10.05
N LYS A 353 -10.44 14.82 -11.23
CA LYS A 353 -11.00 15.71 -12.27
C LYS A 353 -12.36 16.30 -11.88
N GLU A 354 -13.29 15.48 -11.41
CA GLU A 354 -14.69 15.87 -11.23
C GLU A 354 -14.97 16.44 -9.84
N VAL A 355 -14.13 16.13 -8.84
CA VAL A 355 -14.28 16.65 -7.47
C VAL A 355 -13.19 17.66 -7.17
N THR A 356 -11.92 17.23 -7.14
CA THR A 356 -10.82 18.09 -6.68
C THR A 356 -10.67 19.33 -7.55
N LEU A 357 -10.58 19.17 -8.87
CA LEU A 357 -10.37 20.28 -9.80
C LEU A 357 -11.58 21.22 -9.87
N ARG A 358 -12.81 20.67 -9.88
CA ARG A 358 -14.04 21.48 -9.88
C ARG A 358 -14.17 22.29 -8.60
N LEU A 359 -13.86 21.68 -7.45
CA LEU A 359 -13.87 22.36 -6.16
C LEU A 359 -12.81 23.47 -6.11
N ALA A 360 -11.60 23.19 -6.58
CA ALA A 360 -10.52 24.18 -6.63
C ALA A 360 -10.91 25.40 -7.48
N ASN A 361 -11.42 25.18 -8.70
CA ASN A 361 -11.84 26.27 -9.58
C ASN A 361 -12.97 27.12 -8.98
N ALA A 362 -13.97 26.48 -8.35
CA ALA A 362 -15.09 27.19 -7.72
C ALA A 362 -14.68 27.97 -6.46
N ILE A 363 -13.68 27.48 -5.72
CA ILE A 363 -13.04 28.21 -4.63
C ILE A 363 -12.26 29.42 -5.17
N GLU A 364 -11.41 29.23 -6.18
CA GLU A 364 -10.62 30.31 -6.78
C GLU A 364 -11.49 31.41 -7.41
N ALA A 365 -12.61 31.03 -8.03
CA ALA A 365 -13.60 31.96 -8.56
C ALA A 365 -14.41 32.70 -7.47
N GLY A 366 -14.28 32.30 -6.20
CA GLY A 366 -15.02 32.88 -5.08
C GLY A 366 -16.51 32.49 -5.01
N GLU A 367 -16.91 31.48 -5.79
CA GLU A 367 -18.28 30.92 -5.82
C GLU A 367 -18.56 30.10 -4.55
N ILE A 368 -17.53 29.42 -4.03
CA ILE A 368 -17.54 28.69 -2.76
C ILE A 368 -16.69 29.45 -1.74
N ARG A 369 -17.23 29.62 -0.54
CA ARG A 369 -16.61 30.34 0.57
C ARG A 369 -16.55 29.48 1.82
N GLU A 370 -15.92 30.02 2.85
CA GLU A 370 -15.70 29.33 4.11
C GLU A 370 -17.02 28.88 4.72
N CYS A 371 -17.01 27.62 5.14
CA CYS A 371 -18.08 26.94 5.83
C CYS A 371 -19.38 26.83 5.02
N ASP A 372 -19.29 26.83 3.68
CA ASP A 372 -20.38 26.43 2.79
C ASP A 372 -20.61 24.90 2.83
N GLU A 373 -21.83 24.52 2.48
CA GLU A 373 -22.20 23.14 2.17
C GLU A 373 -22.30 22.98 0.64
N VAL A 374 -21.52 22.06 0.10
CA VAL A 374 -21.42 21.83 -1.35
C VAL A 374 -21.88 20.42 -1.65
N GLN A 375 -22.93 20.31 -2.45
CA GLN A 375 -23.48 19.04 -2.89
C GLN A 375 -23.05 18.74 -4.33
N PHE A 376 -22.36 17.63 -4.51
CA PHE A 376 -22.04 17.04 -5.80
C PHE A 376 -23.18 16.12 -6.25
N THR A 377 -23.69 16.36 -7.44
CA THR A 377 -24.67 15.49 -8.11
C THR A 377 -24.39 15.44 -9.62
N VAL A 378 -25.17 14.65 -10.35
CA VAL A 378 -25.21 14.67 -11.82
C VAL A 378 -26.56 15.15 -12.32
N ASP A 379 -26.57 15.77 -13.49
CA ASP A 379 -27.79 16.21 -14.20
C ASP A 379 -28.38 15.09 -15.09
N SER A 380 -29.32 15.44 -15.96
CA SER A 380 -29.94 14.49 -16.90
C SER A 380 -29.01 13.99 -18.01
N GLN A 381 -27.88 14.65 -18.24
CA GLN A 381 -26.87 14.30 -19.24
C GLN A 381 -25.66 13.58 -18.63
N ASP A 382 -25.71 13.24 -17.34
CA ASP A 382 -24.60 12.64 -16.58
C ASP A 382 -23.40 13.58 -16.37
N GLU A 383 -23.63 14.90 -16.50
CA GLU A 383 -22.63 15.92 -16.21
C GLU A 383 -22.63 16.30 -14.74
N VAL A 384 -21.44 16.50 -14.18
CA VAL A 384 -21.26 16.79 -12.75
C VAL A 384 -21.64 18.24 -12.45
N VAL A 385 -22.58 18.40 -11.52
CA VAL A 385 -23.11 19.69 -11.08
C VAL A 385 -22.82 19.89 -9.59
N LEU A 386 -22.38 21.09 -9.25
CA LEU A 386 -22.17 21.53 -7.87
C LEU A 386 -23.34 22.41 -7.44
N PHE A 387 -24.03 21.99 -6.39
CA PHE A 387 -25.03 22.82 -5.72
C PHE A 387 -24.44 23.36 -4.44
N ARG A 388 -24.29 24.68 -4.37
CA ARG A 388 -23.98 25.38 -3.13
C ARG A 388 -25.26 25.60 -2.35
N LYS A 389 -25.34 25.12 -1.13
CA LYS A 389 -26.34 25.58 -0.16
C LYS A 389 -25.72 26.73 0.64
N THR A 390 -26.20 27.94 0.38
CA THR A 390 -25.78 29.14 1.11
C THR A 390 -26.27 29.10 2.55
N ARG A 391 -25.41 29.47 3.49
CA ARG A 391 -25.71 29.54 4.93
C ARG A 391 -26.95 30.37 5.29
N PRO A 392 -27.68 29.99 6.36
CA PRO A 392 -28.38 30.94 7.24
C PRO A 392 -27.36 31.86 7.92
N LYS A 393 -27.64 33.17 8.03
CA LYS A 393 -26.68 34.24 8.38
C LYS A 393 -25.93 34.15 9.73
N ALA A 394 -26.21 33.18 10.61
CA ALA A 394 -25.89 33.28 12.04
C ALA A 394 -24.64 32.52 12.54
N ILE A 395 -23.95 31.69 11.75
CA ILE A 395 -22.94 30.77 12.30
C ILE A 395 -21.52 31.34 12.17
N ARG A 396 -20.90 31.79 13.27
CA ARG A 396 -19.45 32.03 13.33
C ARG A 396 -18.73 30.68 13.43
N CYS A 397 -17.84 30.38 12.47
CA CYS A 397 -16.94 29.24 12.58
C CYS A 397 -15.90 29.54 13.66
N ARG A 398 -16.05 28.96 14.86
CA ARG A 398 -15.01 28.97 15.90
C ARG A 398 -13.98 27.87 15.55
N ALA A 399 -12.70 28.16 15.77
CA ALA A 399 -11.61 27.23 15.51
C ALA A 399 -11.91 25.87 16.18
N LEU A 400 -11.86 24.80 15.37
CA LEU A 400 -12.20 23.44 15.77
C LEU A 400 -11.18 22.92 16.78
N THR A 401 -11.59 22.69 18.03
CA THR A 401 -10.88 21.78 18.92
C THR A 401 -11.11 20.34 18.45
N PRO A 402 -10.05 19.53 18.26
CA PRO A 402 -10.22 18.14 17.88
C PRO A 402 -10.90 17.37 19.02
N LEU A 403 -12.04 16.75 18.74
CA LEU A 403 -12.65 15.76 19.64
C LEU A 403 -11.88 14.44 19.50
N THR A 404 -11.38 13.92 20.62
CA THR A 404 -10.81 12.57 20.73
C THR A 404 -11.88 11.60 21.23
N ASP A 405 -12.08 10.49 20.53
CA ASP A 405 -12.92 9.38 21.02
C ASP A 405 -12.07 8.40 21.85
N THR A 406 -12.71 7.57 22.67
CA THR A 406 -12.08 6.66 23.64
C THR A 406 -11.18 5.57 23.02
N ASP A 407 -11.25 5.39 21.69
CA ASP A 407 -10.44 4.42 20.92
C ASP A 407 -9.33 5.07 20.06
N GLY A 408 -9.01 6.36 20.28
CA GLY A 408 -7.85 7.02 19.64
C GLY A 408 -7.96 7.22 18.13
N THR A 409 -9.11 6.95 17.53
CA THR A 409 -9.39 7.22 16.11
C THR A 409 -10.05 8.59 15.97
N ALA A 410 -9.42 9.49 15.21
CA ALA A 410 -9.93 10.83 14.97
C ALA A 410 -11.23 10.77 14.15
N ILE A 411 -12.37 11.00 14.80
CA ILE A 411 -13.64 11.26 14.12
C ILE A 411 -13.56 12.68 13.52
N VAL A 412 -14.22 12.83 12.37
CA VAL A 412 -14.53 14.11 11.71
C VAL A 412 -14.92 15.15 12.77
N PRO A 413 -14.43 16.40 12.72
CA PRO A 413 -15.04 17.45 13.52
C PRO A 413 -16.50 17.54 13.12
N ILE A 414 -17.40 17.07 13.98
CA ILE A 414 -18.79 17.51 13.92
C ILE A 414 -18.68 19.01 14.14
N VAL A 415 -19.11 19.79 13.16
CA VAL A 415 -19.34 21.21 13.36
C VAL A 415 -20.35 21.31 14.49
N GLN A 416 -19.89 21.56 15.72
CA GLN A 416 -20.78 21.98 16.78
C GLN A 416 -21.24 23.38 16.39
N LEU A 417 -22.46 23.41 15.85
CA LEU A 417 -23.26 24.62 15.75
C LEU A 417 -23.59 25.03 17.18
N SER A 418 -22.88 26.01 17.72
CA SER A 418 -23.30 26.65 18.98
C SER A 418 -24.47 27.57 18.65
N ASP A 419 -25.66 27.26 19.16
CA ASP A 419 -26.83 28.16 19.19
C ASP A 419 -26.64 29.28 20.22
N ASP A 420 -25.43 29.80 20.38
CA ASP A 420 -25.17 30.98 21.22
C ASP A 420 -25.43 32.25 20.38
N CYS A 421 -26.66 32.35 19.88
CA CYS A 421 -27.28 33.66 19.65
C CYS A 421 -27.88 34.04 21.01
N ASP A 422 -27.09 34.69 21.86
CA ASP A 422 -27.67 35.56 22.88
C ASP A 422 -28.50 36.61 22.14
N ASP A 423 -29.82 36.53 22.33
CA ASP A 423 -30.76 37.62 22.14
C ASP A 423 -30.23 38.85 22.90
N GLN A 424 -29.49 39.72 22.23
CA GLN A 424 -29.43 41.15 22.55
C GLN A 424 -28.73 41.98 21.46
N THR A 425 -29.56 42.85 20.86
CA THR A 425 -29.28 44.05 20.03
C THR A 425 -28.81 43.89 18.59
#